data_AF-A0A1Y3SHV7-F1
#
_entry.id   AF-A0A1Y3SHV7-F1
#
_cell.length_a   1.000
_cell.length_b   1.000
_cell.length_c   1.000
_cell.angle_alpha   90.00
_cell.angle_beta   90.00
_cell.angle_gamma   90.00
#
_symmetry.space_group_name_H-M   'P 1'
#
loop_
_entity.id
_entity.type
_entity.pdbx_description
1 polymer ?
#
loop_
_entity_poly.entity_id
_entity_poly.type
_entity_poly.pdbx_seq_one_letter_code
_entity_poly.pdbx_strand_id
1 'polypeptide(L)'
;MYDKTYQITEEGLELSYEKLPKGILRYELRMERNLIHKFENKLQTDVNVELLNCFIDNAGILLCDAFLDHFPPACYIREPELMKRIWHGPYQDYVRYEMQSLVKNIVKYGSVDKALAKTKWDKDEQKVYLKRFEDCGFSPIPLRKNFSAWVMPNPSLILRKLYLEKPVNVEYIRSK
;
A
#
# COMPACT_ATOMS: atom_id res chain seq x y z
N MET A 1 -3.53 6.05 -0.02
CA MET A 1 -2.54 6.97 0.60
C MET A 1 -2.41 8.16 -0.34
N TYR A 2 -2.92 9.32 0.05
CA TYR A 2 -3.01 10.48 -0.83
C TYR A 2 -2.10 11.60 -0.32
N ASP A 3 -1.43 12.27 -1.25
CA ASP A 3 -1.06 13.66 -1.06
C ASP A 3 -2.38 14.45 -1.05
N LYS A 4 -2.71 15.09 0.08
CA LYS A 4 -4.05 15.61 0.39
C LYS A 4 -4.48 16.78 -0.51
N THR A 5 -3.68 17.18 -1.51
CA THR A 5 -3.94 18.33 -2.40
C THR A 5 -5.21 18.20 -3.24
N TYR A 6 -5.70 16.99 -3.54
CA TYR A 6 -6.71 16.79 -4.58
C TYR A 6 -8.15 16.48 -4.12
N GLN A 7 -8.41 16.24 -2.83
CA GLN A 7 -9.77 15.89 -2.34
C GLN A 7 -10.50 17.02 -1.60
N ILE A 8 -9.93 18.23 -1.57
CA ILE A 8 -10.36 19.31 -0.66
C ILE A 8 -11.53 20.16 -1.22
N THR A 9 -11.87 20.08 -2.50
CA THR A 9 -12.74 21.10 -3.13
C THR A 9 -14.24 20.81 -3.12
N GLU A 10 -14.73 19.59 -2.82
CA GLU A 10 -16.15 19.24 -3.09
C GLU A 10 -17.07 19.03 -1.88
N GLU A 11 -16.58 18.76 -0.66
CA GLU A 11 -17.47 18.27 0.43
C GLU A 11 -17.57 19.13 1.70
N GLY A 12 -17.16 20.40 1.68
CA GLY A 12 -17.49 21.34 2.78
C GLY A 12 -17.00 20.94 4.19
N LEU A 13 -16.09 19.97 4.29
CA LEU A 13 -15.51 19.52 5.55
C LEU A 13 -14.45 20.52 6.01
N GLU A 14 -14.77 21.29 7.05
CA GLU A 14 -13.84 22.18 7.75
C GLU A 14 -12.84 21.36 8.58
N LEU A 15 -11.91 20.69 7.88
CA LEU A 15 -10.73 20.11 8.48
C LEU A 15 -9.69 21.21 8.65
N SER A 16 -9.95 22.12 9.60
CA SER A 16 -8.88 22.96 10.12
C SER A 16 -7.71 22.03 10.45
N TYR A 17 -6.55 22.29 9.83
CA TYR A 17 -5.36 21.47 9.99
C TYR A 17 -5.10 21.27 11.49
N GLU A 18 -5.40 20.10 12.03
CA GLU A 18 -4.77 19.68 13.27
C GLU A 18 -3.27 19.77 13.00
N LYS A 19 -2.57 20.61 13.77
CA LYS A 19 -1.11 20.73 13.72
C LYS A 19 -0.51 19.45 14.30
N LEU A 20 -0.62 18.36 13.55
CA LEU A 20 -0.03 17.09 13.89
C LEU A 20 1.50 17.23 13.82
N PRO A 21 2.24 16.65 14.79
CA PRO A 21 3.69 16.54 14.70
C PRO A 21 4.17 16.00 13.36
N LYS A 22 5.30 16.50 12.88
CA LYS A 22 5.95 15.96 11.68
C LYS A 22 6.20 14.46 11.88
N GLY A 23 5.77 13.65 10.90
CA GLY A 23 6.00 12.20 10.91
C GLY A 23 4.82 11.33 11.37
N ILE A 24 3.63 11.90 11.57
CA ILE A 24 2.42 11.11 11.82
C ILE A 24 1.83 10.61 10.49
N LEU A 25 1.65 9.29 10.37
CA LEU A 25 0.86 8.67 9.32
C LEU A 25 -0.58 8.52 9.82
N ARG A 26 -1.53 9.17 9.15
CA ARG A 26 -2.96 9.06 9.46
C ARG A 26 -3.66 8.20 8.40
N TYR A 27 -4.39 7.20 8.87
CA TYR A 27 -5.28 6.38 8.05
C TYR A 27 -6.71 6.81 8.35
N GLU A 28 -7.46 7.14 7.31
CA GLU A 28 -8.86 7.55 7.41
C GLU A 28 -9.68 6.64 6.50
N LEU A 29 -10.78 6.09 7.02
CA LEU A 29 -11.76 5.34 6.25
C LEU A 29 -13.04 6.17 6.17
N ARG A 30 -13.43 6.51 4.94
CA ARG A 30 -14.73 7.11 4.66
C ARG A 30 -15.64 6.02 4.13
N MET A 31 -16.80 5.88 4.75
CA MET A 31 -17.79 4.89 4.35
C MET A 31 -18.99 5.58 3.73
N GLU A 32 -19.46 5.05 2.61
CA GLU A 32 -20.73 5.46 2.02
C GLU A 32 -21.90 5.06 2.95
N ARG A 33 -23.00 5.83 2.90
CA ARG A 33 -24.20 5.57 3.71
C ARG A 33 -24.75 4.15 3.51
N ASN A 34 -24.65 3.61 2.30
CA ASN A 34 -25.08 2.24 1.99
C ASN A 34 -24.29 1.18 2.76
N LEU A 35 -22.99 1.39 2.98
CA LEU A 35 -22.17 0.48 3.77
C LEU A 35 -22.55 0.58 5.26
N ILE A 36 -22.78 1.80 5.75
CA ILE A 36 -23.24 2.05 7.13
C ILE A 36 -24.58 1.34 7.38
N HIS A 37 -25.53 1.44 6.46
CA HIS A 37 -26.82 0.73 6.54
C HIS A 37 -26.68 -0.80 6.61
N LYS A 38 -25.66 -1.40 5.96
CA LYS A 38 -25.39 -2.84 6.10
C LYS A 38 -25.00 -3.21 7.53
N PHE A 39 -24.25 -2.34 8.22
CA PHE A 39 -23.90 -2.55 9.63
C PHE A 39 -25.11 -2.35 10.55
N GLU A 40 -25.90 -1.29 10.36
CA GLU A 40 -27.17 -1.08 11.09
C GLU A 40 -28.08 -2.31 10.99
N ASN A 41 -28.29 -2.83 9.78
CA ASN A 41 -29.09 -4.04 9.56
C ASN A 41 -28.49 -5.30 10.21
N LYS A 42 -27.16 -5.46 10.14
CA LYS A 42 -26.47 -6.62 10.73
C LYS A 42 -26.54 -6.61 12.27
N LEU A 43 -26.44 -5.42 12.86
CA LEU A 43 -26.54 -5.20 14.30
C LEU A 43 -27.99 -5.11 14.79
N GLN A 44 -28.96 -5.01 13.87
CA GLN A 44 -30.38 -4.78 14.15
C GLN A 44 -30.60 -3.56 15.05
N THR A 45 -29.86 -2.48 14.78
CA THR A 45 -29.88 -1.25 15.57
C THR A 45 -30.04 -0.02 14.69
N ASP A 46 -30.81 0.94 15.19
CA ASP A 46 -30.87 2.32 14.71
C ASP A 46 -30.19 3.29 15.68
N VAL A 47 -29.56 2.76 16.74
CA VAL A 47 -28.88 3.54 17.78
C VAL A 47 -27.46 3.88 17.33
N ASN A 48 -27.22 5.17 17.08
CA ASN A 48 -25.92 5.69 16.63
C ASN A 48 -24.74 5.28 17.54
N VAL A 49 -24.95 5.20 18.86
CA VAL A 49 -23.89 4.85 19.83
C VAL A 49 -23.47 3.39 19.66
N GLU A 50 -24.41 2.47 19.42
CA GLU A 50 -24.10 1.05 19.23
C GLU A 50 -23.32 0.83 17.94
N LEU A 51 -23.72 1.52 16.87
CA LEU A 51 -23.01 1.51 15.61
C LEU A 51 -21.59 2.08 15.73
N LEU A 52 -21.43 3.21 16.45
CA LEU A 52 -20.13 3.82 16.70
C LEU A 52 -19.22 2.89 17.49
N ASN A 53 -19.73 2.27 18.56
CA ASN A 53 -18.97 1.30 19.34
C ASN A 53 -18.54 0.10 18.48
N CYS A 54 -19.44 -0.42 17.63
CA CYS A 54 -19.08 -1.48 16.69
C CYS A 54 -17.92 -1.06 15.77
N PHE A 55 -17.91 0.19 15.26
CA PHE A 55 -16.81 0.67 14.43
C PHE A 55 -15.51 0.83 15.22
N ILE A 56 -15.57 1.30 16.47
CA ILE A 56 -14.39 1.40 17.34
C ILE A 56 -13.81 0.01 17.61
N ASP A 57 -14.65 -0.94 18.02
CA ASP A 57 -14.25 -2.30 18.37
C ASP A 57 -13.68 -3.06 17.17
N ASN A 58 -14.13 -2.73 15.95
CA ASN A 58 -13.68 -3.38 14.71
C ASN A 58 -12.75 -2.48 13.86
N ALA A 59 -12.30 -1.34 14.38
CA ALA A 59 -11.59 -0.33 13.61
C ALA A 59 -10.36 -0.90 12.90
N GLY A 60 -9.60 -1.76 13.58
CA GLY A 60 -8.40 -2.39 13.03
C GLY A 60 -8.68 -3.23 11.78
N ILE A 61 -9.70 -4.08 11.83
CA ILE A 61 -10.12 -4.94 10.72
C ILE A 61 -10.67 -4.09 9.58
N LEU A 62 -11.58 -3.17 9.89
CA LEU A 62 -12.22 -2.30 8.88
C LEU A 62 -11.19 -1.46 8.12
N LEU A 63 -10.21 -0.90 8.83
CA LEU A 63 -9.12 -0.15 8.23
C LEU A 63 -8.20 -1.05 7.41
N CYS A 64 -7.85 -2.23 7.93
CA CYS A 64 -6.96 -3.16 7.23
C CYS A 64 -7.59 -3.68 5.94
N ASP A 65 -8.81 -4.20 5.98
CA ASP A 65 -9.48 -4.79 4.82
C ASP A 65 -9.58 -3.75 3.69
N ALA A 66 -10.10 -2.55 4.01
CA ALA A 66 -10.25 -1.48 3.03
C ALA A 66 -8.92 -1.05 2.39
N PHE A 67 -7.83 -0.97 3.17
CA PHE A 67 -6.52 -0.58 2.64
C PHE A 67 -5.83 -1.71 1.88
N LEU A 68 -5.91 -2.95 2.39
CA LEU A 68 -5.21 -4.10 1.82
C LEU A 68 -5.82 -4.53 0.48
N ASP A 69 -7.13 -4.34 0.29
CA ASP A 69 -7.81 -4.60 -0.99
C ASP A 69 -7.27 -3.74 -2.14
N HIS A 70 -6.80 -2.53 -1.85
CA HIS A 70 -6.34 -1.57 -2.86
C HIS A 70 -4.81 -1.44 -2.92
N PHE A 71 -4.14 -1.71 -1.81
CA PHE A 71 -2.69 -1.52 -1.67
C PHE A 71 -2.10 -2.74 -0.97
N PRO A 72 -1.54 -3.70 -1.72
CA PRO A 72 -1.03 -4.93 -1.13
C PRO A 72 0.12 -4.64 -0.15
N PRO A 73 0.21 -5.37 0.96
CA PRO A 73 1.24 -5.17 1.98
C PRO A 73 2.60 -5.62 1.42
N ALA A 74 3.50 -4.67 1.18
CA ALA A 74 4.77 -4.95 0.52
C ALA A 74 5.91 -4.04 1.02
N CYS A 75 7.14 -4.49 0.81
CA CYS A 75 8.33 -3.69 1.04
C CYS A 75 8.77 -2.97 -0.25
N TYR A 76 9.12 -1.69 -0.16
CA TYR A 76 9.97 -1.02 -1.13
C TYR A 76 11.42 -1.36 -0.85
N ILE A 77 12.19 -1.67 -1.91
CA ILE A 77 13.58 -2.11 -1.80
C ILE A 77 14.41 -1.31 -2.79
N ARG A 78 15.66 -0.97 -2.45
CA ARG A 78 16.57 -0.34 -3.42
C ARG A 78 16.79 -1.26 -4.63
N GLU A 79 16.86 -0.66 -5.82
CA GLU A 79 16.93 -1.39 -7.09
C GLU A 79 17.97 -2.54 -7.10
N PRO A 80 19.26 -2.35 -6.73
CA PRO A 80 20.22 -3.45 -6.81
C PRO A 80 19.85 -4.67 -5.94
N GLU A 81 19.27 -4.42 -4.77
CA GLU A 81 18.84 -5.47 -3.85
C GLU A 81 17.54 -6.11 -4.31
N LEU A 82 16.62 -5.32 -4.86
CA LEU A 82 15.39 -5.83 -5.47
C LEU A 82 15.70 -6.80 -6.62
N MET A 83 16.64 -6.44 -7.49
CA MET A 83 17.07 -7.30 -8.61
C MET A 83 17.64 -8.63 -8.12
N LYS A 84 18.47 -8.59 -7.06
CA LYS A 84 19.00 -9.80 -6.42
C LYS A 84 17.89 -10.66 -5.83
N ARG A 85 16.91 -10.07 -5.13
CA ARG A 85 15.80 -10.83 -4.54
C ARG A 85 14.90 -11.47 -5.59
N ILE A 86 14.64 -10.77 -6.71
CA ILE A 86 13.91 -11.37 -7.83
C ILE A 86 14.67 -12.57 -8.39
N TRP A 87 16.00 -12.45 -8.56
CA TRP A 87 16.82 -13.53 -9.11
C TRP A 87 16.85 -14.79 -8.23
N HIS A 88 16.90 -14.61 -6.91
CA HIS A 88 16.87 -15.73 -5.95
C HIS A 88 15.44 -16.14 -5.54
N GLY A 89 14.41 -15.54 -6.15
CA GLY A 89 13.00 -15.82 -5.84
C GLY A 89 12.54 -17.18 -6.38
N PRO A 90 11.31 -17.63 -6.04
CA PRO A 90 10.85 -19.00 -6.31
C PRO A 90 10.48 -19.30 -7.77
N TYR A 91 10.51 -18.31 -8.66
CA TYR A 91 10.01 -18.44 -10.04
C TYR A 91 11.05 -19.01 -11.01
N GLN A 92 10.62 -19.42 -12.19
CA GLN A 92 11.54 -19.85 -13.26
C GLN A 92 12.34 -18.67 -13.82
N ASP A 93 13.50 -18.95 -14.42
CA ASP A 93 14.43 -17.91 -14.89
C ASP A 93 13.77 -16.90 -15.85
N TYR A 94 12.99 -17.38 -16.83
CA TYR A 94 12.29 -16.49 -17.76
C TYR A 94 11.32 -15.54 -17.03
N VAL A 95 10.64 -16.01 -15.99
CA VAL A 95 9.76 -15.17 -15.15
C VAL A 95 10.57 -14.15 -14.37
N ARG A 96 11.69 -14.56 -13.77
CA ARG A 96 12.59 -13.66 -13.04
C ARG A 96 13.14 -12.56 -13.94
N TYR A 97 13.49 -12.88 -15.19
CA TYR A 97 13.94 -11.91 -16.19
C TYR A 97 12.86 -10.89 -16.53
N GLU A 98 11.64 -11.33 -16.78
CA GLU A 98 10.49 -10.47 -17.07
C GLU A 98 10.15 -9.55 -15.88
N MET A 99 10.20 -10.07 -14.64
CA MET A 99 10.06 -9.27 -13.42
C MET A 99 11.17 -8.21 -13.32
N GLN A 100 12.43 -8.57 -13.52
CA GLN A 100 13.55 -7.64 -13.52
C GLN A 100 13.42 -6.57 -14.62
N SER A 101 12.92 -6.96 -15.79
CA SER A 101 12.65 -6.05 -16.91
C SER A 101 11.61 -4.98 -16.54
N LEU A 102 10.54 -5.38 -15.84
CA LEU A 102 9.55 -4.43 -15.34
C LEU A 102 10.16 -3.41 -14.38
N VAL A 103 10.99 -3.85 -13.42
CA VAL A 103 11.68 -2.94 -12.48
C VAL A 103 12.52 -1.92 -13.24
N LYS A 104 13.33 -2.36 -14.22
CA LYS A 104 14.13 -1.47 -15.07
C LYS A 104 13.27 -0.47 -15.84
N ASN A 105 12.14 -0.92 -16.37
CA ASN A 105 11.19 -0.05 -17.06
C ASN A 105 10.58 0.98 -16.10
N ILE A 106 10.23 0.61 -14.87
CA ILE A 106 9.71 1.55 -13.87
C ILE A 106 10.75 2.63 -13.56
N VAL A 107 12.01 2.25 -13.36
CA VAL A 107 13.11 3.21 -13.14
C VAL A 107 13.26 4.16 -14.34
N LYS A 108 13.19 3.62 -15.56
CA LYS A 108 13.35 4.40 -16.79
C LYS A 108 12.19 5.35 -17.08
N TYR A 109 10.95 4.93 -16.85
CA TYR A 109 9.75 5.66 -17.26
C TYR A 109 9.05 6.40 -16.12
N GLY A 110 9.46 6.14 -14.86
CA GLY A 110 9.00 6.86 -13.67
C GLY A 110 7.57 6.54 -13.22
N SER A 111 6.89 5.56 -13.84
CA SER A 111 5.53 5.16 -13.53
C SER A 111 5.32 3.69 -13.86
N VAL A 112 4.53 3.00 -13.03
CA VAL A 112 4.12 1.60 -13.27
C VAL A 112 3.32 1.50 -14.56
N ASP A 113 2.32 2.35 -14.78
CA ASP A 113 1.48 2.31 -15.99
C ASP A 113 2.32 2.51 -17.25
N LYS A 114 3.24 3.47 -17.23
CA LYS A 114 4.16 3.70 -18.36
C LYS A 114 5.09 2.51 -18.58
N ALA A 115 5.55 1.86 -17.52
CA ALA A 115 6.42 0.70 -17.62
C ALA A 115 5.66 -0.53 -18.16
N LEU A 116 4.44 -0.78 -17.67
CA LEU A 116 3.55 -1.84 -18.14
C LEU A 116 3.19 -1.66 -19.62
N ALA A 117 2.91 -0.43 -20.05
CA ALA A 117 2.66 -0.10 -21.46
C ALA A 117 3.87 -0.33 -22.39
N LYS A 118 5.06 -0.61 -21.86
CA LYS A 118 6.27 -0.97 -22.63
C LYS A 118 6.57 -2.46 -22.59
N THR A 119 5.80 -3.24 -21.85
CA THR A 119 5.86 -4.70 -21.88
C THR A 119 5.11 -5.22 -23.11
N LYS A 120 5.34 -6.49 -23.46
CA LYS A 120 4.55 -7.19 -24.48
C LYS A 120 3.29 -7.84 -23.89
N TRP A 121 3.05 -7.63 -22.59
CA TRP A 121 2.05 -8.35 -21.83
C TRP A 121 0.67 -7.75 -22.03
N ASP A 122 -0.33 -8.62 -22.18
CA ASP A 122 -1.73 -8.20 -22.08
C ASP A 122 -2.12 -7.83 -20.64
N LYS A 123 -3.35 -7.35 -20.45
CA LYS A 123 -3.82 -6.90 -19.12
C LYS A 123 -3.84 -8.01 -18.08
N ASP A 124 -4.06 -9.25 -18.46
CA ASP A 124 -4.13 -10.36 -17.52
C ASP A 124 -2.72 -10.86 -17.17
N GLU A 125 -1.82 -10.92 -18.14
CA GLU A 125 -0.40 -11.15 -17.90
C GLU A 125 0.20 -10.08 -16.98
N GLN A 126 -0.14 -8.79 -17.17
CA GLN A 126 0.29 -7.72 -16.27
C GLN A 126 -0.16 -7.96 -14.83
N LYS A 127 -1.42 -8.35 -14.61
CA LYS A 127 -1.92 -8.72 -13.27
C LYS A 127 -1.15 -9.90 -12.69
N VAL A 128 -0.86 -10.92 -13.48
CA VAL A 128 -0.07 -12.09 -13.03
C VAL A 128 1.32 -11.65 -12.58
N TYR A 129 2.02 -10.83 -13.37
CA TYR A 129 3.35 -10.36 -12.98
C TYR A 129 3.32 -9.48 -11.73
N LEU A 130 2.37 -8.55 -11.62
CA LEU A 130 2.21 -7.73 -10.41
C LEU A 130 1.91 -8.58 -9.18
N LYS A 131 1.07 -9.61 -9.31
CA LYS A 131 0.79 -10.55 -8.22
C LYS A 131 2.03 -11.31 -7.76
N ARG A 132 2.94 -11.67 -8.68
CA ARG A 132 4.20 -12.33 -8.31
C ARG A 132 5.10 -11.47 -7.41
N PHE A 133 5.06 -10.15 -7.57
CA PHE A 133 5.75 -9.22 -6.66
C PHE A 133 5.10 -9.22 -5.27
N GLU A 134 3.76 -9.19 -5.22
CA GLU A 134 2.98 -9.30 -3.99
C GLU A 134 3.25 -10.62 -3.24
N ASP A 135 3.22 -11.76 -3.95
CA ASP A 135 3.50 -13.08 -3.38
C ASP A 135 4.91 -13.16 -2.78
N CYS A 136 5.86 -12.41 -3.34
CA CYS A 136 7.22 -12.27 -2.80
C CYS A 136 7.35 -11.21 -1.69
N GLY A 137 6.29 -10.46 -1.37
CA GLY A 137 6.25 -9.47 -0.30
C GLY A 137 6.99 -8.16 -0.61
N PHE A 138 7.25 -7.84 -1.88
CA PHE A 138 7.93 -6.59 -2.26
C PHE A 138 7.27 -5.90 -3.46
N SER A 139 7.41 -4.59 -3.54
CA SER A 139 6.86 -3.79 -4.64
C SER A 139 7.78 -3.86 -5.88
N PRO A 140 7.24 -3.83 -7.11
CA PRO A 140 8.06 -3.65 -8.31
C PRO A 140 8.64 -2.23 -8.41
N ILE A 141 8.16 -1.28 -7.61
CA ILE A 141 8.67 0.08 -7.55
C ILE A 141 9.87 0.11 -6.59
N PRO A 142 11.09 0.37 -7.08
CA PRO A 142 12.24 0.46 -6.21
C PRO A 142 12.27 1.77 -5.42
N LEU A 143 12.98 1.76 -4.29
CA LEU A 143 13.32 2.99 -3.58
C LEU A 143 14.16 3.91 -4.48
N ARG A 144 13.99 5.23 -4.30
CA ARG A 144 14.79 6.23 -5.00
C ARG A 144 16.29 5.97 -4.79
N LYS A 145 17.10 6.29 -5.81
CA LYS A 145 18.55 6.28 -5.69
C LYS A 145 18.96 7.11 -4.47
N ASN A 146 19.85 6.57 -3.64
CA ASN A 146 20.34 7.18 -2.40
C ASN A 146 19.29 7.40 -1.30
N PHE A 147 18.12 6.74 -1.35
CA PHE A 147 17.15 6.78 -0.25
C PHE A 147 17.77 6.30 1.07
N SER A 148 17.43 6.88 2.21
CA SER A 148 18.09 6.65 3.51
C SER A 148 17.88 5.25 4.13
N ALA A 149 17.29 4.29 3.41
CA ALA A 149 17.08 2.91 3.86
C ALA A 149 17.32 1.91 2.72
N TRP A 150 17.64 0.66 3.07
CA TRP A 150 17.71 -0.46 2.11
C TRP A 150 16.33 -0.98 1.74
N VAL A 151 15.46 -1.04 2.76
CA VAL A 151 14.11 -1.58 2.70
C VAL A 151 13.20 -0.63 3.49
N MET A 152 12.01 -0.37 2.96
CA MET A 152 10.98 0.43 3.63
C MET A 152 9.63 -0.28 3.50
N PRO A 153 8.92 -0.56 4.60
CA PRO A 153 7.56 -1.08 4.52
C PRO A 153 6.65 -0.01 3.90
N ASN A 154 5.79 -0.42 2.97
CA ASN A 154 4.74 0.47 2.49
C ASN A 154 3.69 0.69 3.61
N PRO A 155 2.85 1.74 3.49
CA PRO A 155 1.84 2.06 4.50
C PRO A 155 0.94 0.88 4.87
N SER A 156 0.48 0.11 3.87
CA SER A 156 -0.36 -1.06 4.11
C SER A 156 0.33 -2.14 4.94
N LEU A 157 1.63 -2.35 4.72
CA LEU A 157 2.42 -3.27 5.53
C LEU A 157 2.62 -2.74 6.96
N ILE A 158 2.78 -1.42 7.13
CA ILE A 158 2.83 -0.79 8.46
C ILE A 158 1.50 -1.01 9.17
N LEU A 159 0.37 -0.65 8.54
CA LEU A 159 -0.97 -0.80 9.08
C LEU A 159 -1.26 -2.26 9.47
N ARG A 160 -0.98 -3.21 8.56
CA ARG A 160 -1.15 -4.65 8.82
C ARG A 160 -0.30 -5.13 9.98
N LYS A 161 0.95 -4.69 10.10
CA LYS A 161 1.82 -5.08 11.21
C LYS A 161 1.34 -4.51 12.54
N LEU A 162 0.91 -3.24 12.57
CA LEU A 162 0.34 -2.61 13.75
C LEU A 162 -0.93 -3.34 14.21
N TYR A 163 -1.82 -3.68 13.26
CA TYR A 163 -3.02 -4.47 13.55
C TYR A 163 -2.69 -5.85 14.13
N LEU A 164 -1.64 -6.50 13.63
CA LEU A 164 -1.17 -7.80 14.13
C LEU A 164 -0.31 -7.69 15.40
N GLU A 165 -0.20 -6.50 16.01
CA GLU A 165 0.67 -6.20 17.16
C GLU A 165 2.14 -6.58 16.94
N LYS A 166 2.61 -6.54 15.70
CA LYS A 166 3.98 -6.87 15.31
C LYS A 166 4.84 -5.61 15.20
N PRO A 167 6.11 -5.67 15.65
CA PRO A 167 7.02 -4.55 15.48
C PRO A 167 7.29 -4.24 14.00
N VAL A 168 7.38 -2.95 13.69
CA VAL A 168 7.79 -2.44 12.38
C VAL A 168 9.21 -1.90 12.51
N ASN A 169 10.18 -2.64 11.97
CA ASN A 169 11.58 -2.21 11.97
C ASN A 169 11.93 -1.59 10.62
N VAL A 170 12.61 -0.45 10.66
CA VAL A 170 13.19 0.20 9.48
C VAL A 170 14.67 0.46 9.76
N GLU A 171 15.53 -0.13 8.95
CA GLU A 171 16.97 0.07 9.06
C GLU A 171 17.41 1.24 8.18
N TYR A 172 17.75 2.34 8.84
CA TYR A 172 18.30 3.50 8.17
C TYR A 172 19.80 3.32 7.92
N ILE A 173 20.20 3.62 6.69
CA ILE A 173 21.59 3.72 6.30
C ILE A 173 21.94 5.19 6.40
N ARG A 174 22.95 5.54 7.20
CA ARG A 174 23.58 6.86 7.06
C ARG A 174 24.14 6.96 5.64
N SER A 175 23.58 7.86 4.83
CA SER A 175 24.24 8.29 3.61
C SER A 175 25.61 8.85 4.00
N LYS A 176 26.69 8.24 3.49
CA LYS A 176 28.01 8.88 3.49
C LYS A 176 27.96 10.09 2.56
#